data_AF-A0A5Q4GFC7-F1
#
_entry.id   AF-A0A5Q4GFC7-F1
#
_cell.length_a   1.000
_cell.length_b   1.000
_cell.length_c   1.000
_cell.angle_alpha   90.00
_cell.angle_beta   90.00
_cell.angle_gamma   90.00
#
_symmetry.space_group_name_H-M   'P 1'
#
loop_
_entity.id
_entity.type
_entity.pdbx_description
1 polymer ?
#
loop_
_entity_poly.entity_id
_entity_poly.type
_entity_poly.pdbx_seq_one_letter_code
_entity_poly.pdbx_strand_id
1 'polypeptide(L)'
;MSDEFNALMTNSQGRWKAPLEFAMAVAELTEAERRRFSKAAQKQMSGSRAGERENFGWPTVEGHMARLALLACAPKSAACRRMEFQQLPRVLTNPSWFSPPSSRLPGPNAFEEAALKILTDRRPDWADDWLELQLTEEGAPALSVPLIRKLIQDGVCSKPESAGYARLISMLGHGADVENDPELLEDAWLLFQVPTGVFEFITHIKLTEAESWKEKHPESWWPRHFYYLAYHGKIDRAKLLDELLAGLWREFPSHERGGLMHFHHLLAPADQELLARQDTYIELLRNPNPPVVTFALQILKRLARSDHFVAESCLRALPAVFDIPTKTQAKSALTVLKTLVRKRPDLKPVAVDILVRGLSHPESEVQIALLGLLETWSPDELPSDALLSFRELISPLAQPRFEELVAKWNPEAAATFIPNAEPSAKALDISELRARIAALPSEWRTTWKLDQSLAACEAGRPPVPTDPDVAAGWLAGLAEVTPIRNVEELIDTIGEALERMASPMEIERILDGLSRLGRQRPADFQLRTGAIRQRLLQLADPVRSQGMLDQNSLLFARFHIGALLRLLGIWL
;
A
#
# COMPACT_ATOMS: atom_id res chain seq x y z
N MET A 1 -47.85 21.22 15.54
CA MET A 1 -46.74 20.47 14.91
C MET A 1 -45.42 21.24 14.89
N SER A 2 -45.28 22.38 14.19
CA SER A 2 -44.00 23.13 14.22
C SER A 2 -43.66 23.65 15.62
N ASP A 3 -44.67 24.14 16.35
CA ASP A 3 -44.46 24.71 17.69
C ASP A 3 -44.18 23.64 18.75
N GLU A 4 -44.85 22.48 18.66
CA GLU A 4 -44.60 21.31 19.53
C GLU A 4 -43.20 20.75 19.32
N PHE A 5 -42.76 20.63 18.06
CA PHE A 5 -41.39 20.18 17.77
C PHE A 5 -40.35 21.21 18.21
N ASN A 6 -40.63 22.51 18.03
CA ASN A 6 -39.76 23.56 18.54
C ASN A 6 -39.65 23.51 20.06
N ALA A 7 -40.74 23.23 20.79
CA ALA A 7 -40.72 23.06 22.25
C ALA A 7 -39.90 21.83 22.72
N LEU A 8 -39.72 20.82 21.87
CA LEU A 8 -38.79 19.73 22.13
C LEU A 8 -37.34 20.20 21.99
N MET A 9 -37.04 21.03 20.98
CA MET A 9 -35.69 21.48 20.64
C MET A 9 -35.20 22.68 21.47
N THR A 10 -36.09 23.53 21.96
CA THR A 10 -35.74 24.78 22.65
C THR A 10 -36.24 24.82 24.10
N ASN A 11 -35.52 25.53 24.96
CA ASN A 11 -35.90 25.76 26.34
C ASN A 11 -36.96 26.87 26.46
N SER A 12 -37.40 27.16 27.69
CA SER A 12 -38.42 28.19 27.97
C SER A 12 -38.02 29.62 27.56
N GLN A 13 -36.74 29.86 27.26
CA GLN A 13 -36.21 31.13 26.76
C GLN A 13 -36.09 31.17 25.23
N GLY A 14 -36.55 30.13 24.53
CA GLY A 14 -36.46 30.03 23.06
C GLY A 14 -35.06 29.72 22.53
N ARG A 15 -34.10 29.36 23.39
CA ARG A 15 -32.75 28.91 22.99
C ARG A 15 -32.72 27.39 22.82
N TRP A 16 -31.82 26.86 21.99
CA TRP A 16 -31.62 25.41 21.87
C TRP A 16 -31.35 24.78 23.24
N LYS A 17 -32.00 23.65 23.53
CA LYS A 17 -31.69 22.82 24.69
C LYS A 17 -30.27 22.26 24.59
N ALA A 18 -29.69 21.90 25.74
CA ALA A 18 -28.50 21.09 25.72
C ALA A 18 -28.80 19.73 25.03
N PRO A 19 -27.82 19.11 24.35
CA PRO A 19 -28.05 17.85 23.62
C PRO A 19 -28.68 16.75 24.48
N LEU A 20 -28.21 16.58 25.71
CA LEU A 20 -28.73 15.56 26.63
C LEU A 20 -30.15 15.89 27.12
N GLU A 21 -30.46 17.16 27.37
CA GLU A 21 -31.82 17.60 27.71
C GLU A 21 -32.81 17.32 26.57
N PHE A 22 -32.37 17.51 25.32
CA PHE A 22 -33.16 17.12 24.15
C PHE A 22 -33.38 15.60 24.10
N ALA A 23 -32.32 14.81 24.30
CA ALA A 23 -32.42 13.35 24.33
C ALA A 23 -33.40 12.86 25.41
N MET A 24 -33.38 13.45 26.61
CA MET A 24 -34.34 13.16 27.67
C MET A 24 -35.77 13.56 27.28
N ALA A 25 -35.96 14.71 26.64
CA ALA A 25 -37.28 15.16 26.22
C ALA A 25 -37.93 14.25 25.17
N VAL A 26 -37.13 13.61 24.32
CA VAL A 26 -37.63 12.65 23.32
C VAL A 26 -37.73 11.23 23.85
N ALA A 27 -37.09 10.88 24.97
CA ALA A 27 -37.09 9.53 25.54
C ALA A 27 -38.52 9.00 25.81
N GLU A 28 -39.40 9.87 26.31
CA GLU A 28 -40.79 9.55 26.66
C GLU A 28 -41.73 9.37 25.45
N LEU A 29 -41.25 9.63 24.23
CA LEU A 29 -42.06 9.53 23.02
C LEU A 29 -42.14 8.09 22.49
N THR A 30 -43.36 7.66 22.18
CA THR A 30 -43.61 6.43 21.41
C THR A 30 -43.10 6.56 19.97
N GLU A 31 -42.84 5.44 19.28
CA GLU A 31 -42.42 5.46 17.87
C GLU A 31 -43.47 6.14 16.96
N ALA A 32 -44.76 6.03 17.30
CA ALA A 32 -45.83 6.73 16.59
C ALA A 32 -45.73 8.26 16.74
N GLU A 33 -45.39 8.75 17.94
CA GLU A 33 -45.19 10.18 18.19
C GLU A 33 -43.91 10.70 17.55
N ARG A 34 -42.81 9.94 17.63
CA ARG A 34 -41.54 10.24 16.94
C ARG A 34 -41.76 10.44 15.44
N ARG A 35 -42.51 9.54 14.80
CA ARG A 35 -42.83 9.63 13.36
C ARG A 35 -43.61 10.89 12.97
N ARG A 36 -44.46 11.43 13.86
CA ARG A 36 -45.17 12.70 13.61
C ARG A 36 -44.19 13.87 13.45
N PHE A 37 -43.06 13.82 14.16
CA PHE A 37 -42.01 14.85 14.09
C PHE A 37 -40.98 14.63 12.98
N SER A 38 -40.99 13.49 12.28
CA SER A 38 -40.00 13.16 11.24
C SER A 38 -39.87 14.24 10.15
N LYS A 39 -40.98 14.80 9.65
CA LYS A 39 -40.93 15.85 8.60
C LYS A 39 -40.34 17.15 9.13
N ALA A 40 -40.61 17.50 10.39
CA ALA A 40 -40.06 18.68 11.04
C ALA A 40 -38.54 18.54 11.26
N ALA A 41 -38.09 17.36 11.71
CA ALA A 41 -36.66 17.05 11.84
C ALA A 41 -35.91 17.11 10.50
N GLN A 42 -36.50 16.56 9.42
CA GLN A 42 -35.93 16.66 8.07
C GLN A 42 -35.85 18.10 7.58
N LYS A 43 -36.88 18.91 7.84
CA LYS A 43 -36.87 20.34 7.48
C LYS A 43 -35.76 21.08 8.23
N GLN A 44 -35.58 20.85 9.53
CA GLN A 44 -34.47 21.43 10.28
C GLN A 44 -33.11 21.05 9.70
N MET A 45 -32.89 19.77 9.35
CA MET A 45 -31.65 19.34 8.72
C MET A 45 -31.41 20.00 7.36
N SER A 46 -32.46 20.20 6.55
CA SER A 46 -32.32 20.91 5.28
C SER A 46 -31.94 22.38 5.47
N GLY A 47 -32.48 23.03 6.51
CA GLY A 47 -32.14 24.41 6.86
C GLY A 47 -30.73 24.54 7.40
N SER A 48 -30.30 23.65 8.30
CA SER A 48 -28.94 23.67 8.85
C SER A 48 -27.89 23.43 7.75
N ARG A 49 -28.16 22.56 6.77
CA ARG A 49 -27.27 22.33 5.62
C ARG A 49 -27.05 23.58 4.76
N ALA A 50 -28.05 24.46 4.66
CA ALA A 50 -27.87 25.72 3.95
C ALA A 50 -26.84 26.61 4.68
N GLY A 51 -26.95 26.70 6.02
CA GLY A 51 -25.98 27.42 6.85
C GLY A 51 -24.60 26.76 6.90
N GLU A 52 -24.53 25.42 6.92
CA GLU A 52 -23.25 24.69 6.83
C GLU A 52 -22.55 24.95 5.49
N ARG A 53 -23.28 25.04 4.38
CA ARG A 53 -22.70 25.38 3.06
C ARG A 53 -22.08 26.79 3.06
N GLU A 54 -22.72 27.74 3.73
CA GLU A 54 -22.18 29.10 3.92
C GLU A 54 -20.98 29.08 4.88
N ASN A 55 -20.95 28.14 5.83
CA ASN A 55 -19.84 27.89 6.74
C ASN A 55 -18.82 26.88 6.18
N PHE A 56 -18.52 26.94 4.88
CA PHE A 56 -17.53 26.09 4.20
C PHE A 56 -17.74 24.56 4.33
N GLY A 57 -18.93 24.12 4.71
CA GLY A 57 -19.27 22.72 4.98
C GLY A 57 -19.08 22.28 6.43
N TRP A 58 -18.63 23.17 7.33
CA TRP A 58 -18.42 22.84 8.73
C TRP A 58 -19.76 22.72 9.48
N PRO A 59 -19.97 21.62 10.23
CA PRO A 59 -21.15 21.46 11.06
C PRO A 59 -21.30 22.59 12.08
N THR A 60 -22.52 23.12 12.23
CA THR A 60 -22.85 24.07 13.30
C THR A 60 -23.52 23.36 14.48
N VAL A 61 -23.67 24.04 15.62
CA VAL A 61 -24.43 23.52 16.77
C VAL A 61 -25.86 23.15 16.35
N GLU A 62 -26.51 23.99 15.54
CA GLU A 62 -27.82 23.73 14.95
C GLU A 62 -27.79 22.51 14.03
N GLY A 63 -26.72 22.35 13.25
CA GLY A 63 -26.48 21.17 12.42
C GLY A 63 -26.36 19.87 13.23
N HIS A 64 -25.66 19.88 14.35
CA HIS A 64 -25.57 18.72 15.24
C HIS A 64 -26.90 18.41 15.91
N MET A 65 -27.61 19.43 16.40
CA MET A 65 -28.96 19.27 16.96
C MET A 65 -29.96 18.73 15.94
N ALA A 66 -29.89 19.18 14.68
CA ALA A 66 -30.74 18.65 13.60
C ALA A 66 -30.45 17.17 13.29
N ARG A 67 -29.18 16.73 13.37
CA ARG A 67 -28.79 15.31 13.24
C ARG A 67 -29.33 14.47 14.41
N LEU A 68 -29.24 14.96 15.65
CA LEU A 68 -29.87 14.30 16.80
C LEU A 68 -31.39 14.20 16.65
N ALA A 69 -32.04 15.23 16.12
CA ALA A 69 -33.46 15.21 15.88
C ALA A 69 -33.88 14.18 14.81
N LEU A 70 -33.07 14.03 13.75
CA LEU A 70 -33.25 12.96 12.76
C LEU A 70 -33.08 11.58 13.40
N LEU A 71 -32.04 11.39 14.21
CA LEU A 71 -31.80 10.14 14.93
C LEU A 71 -32.97 9.78 15.86
N ALA A 72 -33.54 10.78 16.54
CA ALA A 72 -34.64 10.60 17.48
C ALA A 72 -36.00 10.35 16.83
N CYS A 73 -36.28 10.97 15.67
CA CYS A 73 -37.64 11.08 15.14
C CYS A 73 -37.85 10.46 13.75
N ALA A 74 -36.79 10.25 12.96
CA ALA A 74 -36.92 9.84 11.57
C ALA A 74 -36.84 8.30 11.40
N PRO A 75 -37.47 7.72 10.36
CA PRO A 75 -37.27 6.32 9.98
C PRO A 75 -35.89 6.11 9.34
N LYS A 76 -35.43 4.85 9.19
CA LYS A 76 -34.12 4.46 8.61
C LYS A 76 -33.69 5.34 7.43
N SER A 77 -34.53 5.49 6.41
CA SER A 77 -34.22 6.23 5.17
C SER A 77 -33.83 7.70 5.37
N ALA A 78 -34.21 8.31 6.50
CA ALA A 78 -33.88 9.69 6.85
C ALA A 78 -33.00 9.82 8.10
N ALA A 79 -32.98 8.80 8.98
CA ALA A 79 -32.13 8.74 10.17
C ALA A 79 -30.70 8.28 9.85
N CYS A 80 -30.50 7.47 8.81
CA CYS A 80 -29.18 7.08 8.28
C CYS A 80 -28.48 8.26 7.59
N ARG A 81 -28.06 9.22 8.40
CA ARG A 81 -27.21 10.35 8.04
C ARG A 81 -25.94 10.27 8.87
N ARG A 82 -24.82 10.69 8.27
CA ARG A 82 -23.53 10.80 8.94
C ARG A 82 -23.59 11.84 10.06
N MET A 83 -23.17 11.44 11.25
CA MET A 83 -23.02 12.31 12.42
C MET A 83 -21.58 12.77 12.52
N GLU A 84 -21.18 13.70 11.68
CA GLU A 84 -19.86 14.33 11.79
C GLU A 84 -19.85 15.20 13.04
N PHE A 85 -19.30 14.70 14.15
CA PHE A 85 -18.97 15.52 15.31
C PHE A 85 -17.53 16.03 15.20
N GLN A 86 -17.24 16.80 14.16
CA GLN A 86 -15.99 17.54 14.11
C GLN A 86 -16.10 18.75 15.04
N GLN A 87 -15.86 18.54 16.34
CA GLN A 87 -15.19 19.61 17.09
C GLN A 87 -13.83 19.79 16.42
N LEU A 88 -13.56 21.03 15.97
CA LEU A 88 -12.28 21.55 15.44
C LEU A 88 -11.21 20.49 15.19
N PRO A 89 -10.62 20.37 13.98
CA PRO A 89 -9.43 19.57 13.85
C PRO A 89 -8.41 20.11 14.87
N ARG A 90 -8.10 19.31 15.90
CA ARG A 90 -7.01 19.57 16.86
C ARG A 90 -5.71 19.95 16.13
N VAL A 91 -5.61 19.61 14.85
CA VAL A 91 -4.61 20.05 13.88
C VAL A 91 -4.38 21.58 13.86
N LEU A 92 -5.40 22.41 14.10
CA LEU A 92 -5.24 23.88 14.10
C LEU A 92 -4.92 24.48 15.47
N THR A 93 -5.21 23.78 16.58
CA THR A 93 -4.93 24.28 17.94
C THR A 93 -3.77 23.56 18.63
N ASN A 94 -3.26 22.48 18.06
CA ASN A 94 -2.06 21.81 18.53
C ASN A 94 -1.29 21.19 17.34
N PRO A 95 -0.22 21.83 16.84
CA PRO A 95 0.55 21.35 15.68
C PRO A 95 1.35 20.07 15.97
N SER A 96 1.33 19.57 17.19
CA SER A 96 2.14 18.43 17.59
C SER A 96 1.34 17.13 17.52
N TRP A 97 1.60 16.38 16.45
CA TRP A 97 1.53 14.91 16.46
C TRP A 97 2.47 14.26 17.52
N PHE A 98 3.12 15.09 18.36
CA PHE A 98 4.22 14.78 19.29
C PHE A 98 3.95 15.22 20.76
N SER A 99 2.78 15.75 21.12
CA SER A 99 2.49 15.95 22.56
C SER A 99 2.25 14.59 23.23
N PRO A 100 2.87 14.31 24.39
CA PRO A 100 2.69 13.03 25.08
C PRO A 100 1.23 12.88 25.52
N PRO A 101 0.57 11.75 25.24
CA PRO A 101 -0.82 11.53 25.59
C PRO A 101 -0.91 11.08 27.06
N SER A 102 -0.58 11.95 28.01
CA SER A 102 -0.74 11.64 29.44
C SER A 102 -2.19 11.75 29.93
N SER A 103 -3.19 11.57 29.08
CA SER A 103 -4.58 11.48 29.51
C SER A 103 -5.41 10.65 28.54
N ARG A 104 -6.13 9.69 29.13
CA ARG A 104 -7.19 8.84 28.58
C ARG A 104 -7.88 9.47 27.36
N LEU A 105 -8.19 8.64 26.37
CA LEU A 105 -9.05 9.01 25.24
C LEU A 105 -10.24 9.84 25.77
N PRO A 106 -10.49 11.05 25.26
CA PRO A 106 -11.60 11.86 25.73
C PRO A 106 -12.89 11.06 25.57
N GLY A 107 -13.70 11.02 26.63
CA GLY A 107 -15.00 10.35 26.62
C GLY A 107 -15.96 10.97 25.58
N PRO A 108 -17.16 10.38 25.42
CA PRO A 108 -18.12 10.89 24.45
C PRO A 108 -18.42 12.37 24.73
N ASN A 109 -18.49 13.19 23.69
CA ASN A 109 -18.92 14.58 23.88
C ASN A 109 -20.44 14.65 24.15
N ALA A 110 -20.95 15.81 24.59
CA ALA A 110 -22.37 15.94 24.96
C ALA A 110 -23.37 15.52 23.86
N PHE A 111 -23.02 15.65 22.58
CA PHE A 111 -23.87 15.18 21.49
C PHE A 111 -23.79 13.67 21.29
N GLU A 112 -22.63 13.07 21.50
CA GLU A 112 -22.46 11.61 21.50
C GLU A 112 -23.18 10.95 22.67
N GLU A 113 -23.15 11.56 23.86
CA GLU A 113 -23.94 11.12 25.02
C GLU A 113 -25.46 11.18 24.74
N ALA A 114 -25.91 12.26 24.10
CA ALA A 114 -27.30 12.40 23.67
C ALA A 114 -27.69 11.35 22.62
N ALA A 115 -26.80 11.08 21.66
CA ALA A 115 -27.02 10.06 20.63
C ALA A 115 -27.09 8.65 21.23
N LEU A 116 -26.18 8.33 22.17
CA LEU A 116 -26.21 7.09 22.94
C LEU A 116 -27.57 6.92 23.61
N LYS A 117 -28.01 7.93 24.37
CA LYS A 117 -29.31 7.89 25.06
C LYS A 117 -30.46 7.64 24.09
N ILE A 118 -30.52 8.39 22.98
CA ILE A 118 -31.56 8.24 21.96
C ILE A 118 -31.59 6.82 21.39
N LEU A 119 -30.42 6.28 21.04
CA LEU A 119 -30.30 4.95 20.43
C LEU A 119 -30.61 3.83 21.44
N THR A 120 -30.13 3.95 22.67
CA THR A 120 -30.41 2.99 23.75
C THR A 120 -31.89 2.97 24.13
N ASP A 121 -32.58 4.12 24.10
CA ASP A 121 -34.02 4.20 24.36
C ASP A 121 -34.84 3.62 23.21
N ARG A 122 -34.49 4.01 21.98
CA ARG A 122 -35.28 3.68 20.79
C ARG A 122 -35.05 2.24 20.32
N ARG A 123 -33.85 1.69 20.54
CA ARG A 123 -33.37 0.39 20.04
C ARG A 123 -33.82 0.11 18.60
N PRO A 124 -33.45 0.97 17.63
CA PRO A 124 -33.93 0.81 16.28
C PRO A 124 -33.36 -0.44 15.61
N ASP A 125 -34.17 -1.10 14.79
CA ASP A 125 -33.78 -2.26 13.96
C ASP A 125 -32.71 -1.91 12.90
N TRP A 126 -32.48 -0.62 12.64
CA TRP A 126 -31.47 -0.09 11.72
C TRP A 126 -30.19 0.40 12.41
N ALA A 127 -30.01 0.17 13.71
CA ALA A 127 -28.84 0.62 14.46
C ALA A 127 -27.51 0.15 13.83
N ASP A 128 -27.46 -1.10 13.38
CA ASP A 128 -26.30 -1.71 12.73
C ASP A 128 -25.94 -0.97 11.42
N ASP A 129 -26.94 -0.73 10.56
CA ASP A 129 -26.74 0.00 9.30
C ASP A 129 -26.27 1.45 9.53
N TRP A 130 -26.78 2.08 10.59
CA TRP A 130 -26.38 3.44 10.93
C TRP A 130 -24.95 3.49 11.44
N LEU A 131 -24.53 2.53 12.27
CA LEU A 131 -23.15 2.43 12.76
C LEU A 131 -22.19 2.18 11.60
N GLU A 132 -22.53 1.25 10.70
CA GLU A 132 -21.72 0.97 9.52
C GLU A 132 -21.54 2.21 8.64
N LEU A 133 -22.61 2.98 8.42
CA LEU A 133 -22.52 4.27 7.72
C LEU A 133 -21.51 5.23 8.37
N GLN A 134 -21.42 5.26 9.71
CA GLN A 134 -20.42 6.11 10.39
C GLN A 134 -18.98 5.62 10.20
N LEU A 135 -18.79 4.32 9.92
CA LEU A 135 -17.50 3.66 9.78
C LEU A 135 -16.99 3.59 8.32
N THR A 136 -17.89 3.68 7.33
CA THR A 136 -17.57 3.44 5.89
C THR A 136 -16.65 4.46 5.19
N GLU A 137 -16.47 5.69 5.67
CA GLU A 137 -15.62 6.67 4.95
C GLU A 137 -14.11 6.43 5.16
N GLU A 138 -13.34 6.73 4.11
CA GLU A 138 -11.88 6.87 4.17
C GLU A 138 -11.55 8.17 4.93
N GLY A 139 -11.29 8.07 6.24
CA GLY A 139 -10.94 9.23 7.06
C GLY A 139 -11.04 8.97 8.56
N ALA A 140 -10.95 10.05 9.36
CA ALA A 140 -11.18 9.95 10.79
C ALA A 140 -12.66 9.56 11.06
N PRO A 141 -12.92 8.61 11.97
CA PRO A 141 -14.26 8.16 12.28
C PRO A 141 -15.08 9.30 12.85
N ALA A 142 -16.36 9.34 12.47
CA ALA A 142 -17.29 10.39 12.87
C ALA A 142 -17.71 10.30 14.36
N LEU A 143 -17.49 9.12 14.97
CA LEU A 143 -17.83 8.80 16.35
C LEU A 143 -16.60 8.36 17.16
N SER A 144 -16.65 8.62 18.46
CA SER A 144 -15.65 8.16 19.42
C SER A 144 -15.80 6.66 19.72
N VAL A 145 -14.67 6.00 20.02
CA VAL A 145 -14.64 4.58 20.40
C VAL A 145 -15.48 4.28 21.64
N PRO A 146 -15.42 5.07 22.73
CA PRO A 146 -16.22 4.80 23.91
C PRO A 146 -17.71 4.75 23.60
N LEU A 147 -18.22 5.63 22.71
CA LEU A 147 -19.61 5.61 22.26
C LEU A 147 -19.95 4.29 21.55
N ILE A 148 -19.16 3.90 20.55
CA ILE A 148 -19.43 2.70 19.74
C ILE A 148 -19.40 1.46 20.63
N ARG A 149 -18.40 1.33 21.49
CA ARG A 149 -18.31 0.21 22.43
C ARG A 149 -19.48 0.18 23.40
N LYS A 150 -19.94 1.35 23.86
CA LYS A 150 -21.11 1.42 24.75
C LYS A 150 -22.40 0.99 24.04
N LEU A 151 -22.58 1.34 22.75
CA LEU A 151 -23.71 0.85 21.94
C LEU A 151 -23.70 -0.69 21.80
N ILE A 152 -22.51 -1.27 21.61
CA ILE A 152 -22.32 -2.73 21.54
C ILE A 152 -22.63 -3.37 22.90
N GLN A 153 -22.04 -2.86 23.99
CA GLN A 153 -22.24 -3.36 25.35
C GLN A 153 -23.70 -3.27 25.82
N ASP A 154 -24.42 -2.21 25.46
CA ASP A 154 -25.83 -2.03 25.79
C ASP A 154 -26.77 -2.87 24.89
N GLY A 155 -26.21 -3.60 23.91
CA GLY A 155 -26.94 -4.46 22.98
C GLY A 155 -27.82 -3.69 22.01
N VAL A 156 -27.43 -2.46 21.67
CA VAL A 156 -28.14 -1.59 20.73
C VAL A 156 -27.76 -1.95 19.28
N CYS A 157 -26.50 -2.31 19.06
CA CYS A 157 -26.00 -2.76 17.77
C CYS A 157 -25.07 -3.97 17.95
N SER A 158 -24.95 -4.75 16.88
CA SER A 158 -23.98 -5.84 16.77
C SER A 158 -22.56 -5.27 16.68
N LYS A 159 -21.56 -6.04 17.12
CA LYS A 159 -20.15 -5.68 16.93
C LYS A 159 -19.81 -5.65 15.44
N PRO A 160 -19.33 -4.52 14.89
CA PRO A 160 -18.97 -4.46 13.47
C PRO A 160 -17.71 -5.27 13.18
N GLU A 161 -17.69 -5.95 12.04
CA GLU A 161 -16.49 -6.59 11.48
C GLU A 161 -15.90 -5.80 10.30
N SER A 162 -16.45 -4.61 10.04
CA SER A 162 -16.07 -3.80 8.89
C SER A 162 -14.67 -3.22 9.02
N ALA A 163 -14.07 -2.92 7.86
CA ALA A 163 -12.76 -2.31 7.82
C ALA A 163 -12.72 -0.95 8.53
N GLY A 164 -13.83 -0.23 8.56
CA GLY A 164 -13.97 1.03 9.29
C GLY A 164 -13.83 0.87 10.79
N TYR A 165 -14.35 -0.22 11.36
CA TYR A 165 -14.17 -0.53 12.77
C TYR A 165 -12.73 -0.89 13.11
N ALA A 166 -12.07 -1.72 12.28
CA ALA A 166 -10.65 -2.02 12.48
C ALA A 166 -9.77 -0.76 12.41
N ARG A 167 -10.06 0.17 11.50
CA ARG A 167 -9.38 1.48 11.43
C ARG A 167 -9.61 2.33 12.68
N LEU A 168 -10.83 2.34 13.20
CA LEU A 168 -11.13 3.02 14.46
C LEU A 168 -10.29 2.45 15.62
N ILE A 169 -10.19 1.11 15.72
CA ILE A 169 -9.34 0.44 16.70
C ILE A 169 -7.85 0.82 16.50
N SER A 170 -7.38 0.91 15.25
CA SER A 170 -5.98 1.25 14.96
C SER A 170 -5.58 2.63 15.53
N MET A 171 -6.52 3.58 15.58
CA MET A 171 -6.31 4.92 16.14
C MET A 171 -6.16 4.95 17.67
N LEU A 172 -6.56 3.89 18.38
CA LEU A 172 -6.49 3.81 19.85
C LEU A 172 -5.12 3.38 20.38
N GLY A 173 -4.20 2.97 19.50
CA GLY A 173 -2.92 2.40 19.93
C GLY A 173 -2.06 3.32 20.81
N HIS A 174 -2.40 4.62 20.89
CA HIS A 174 -1.81 5.57 21.83
C HIS A 174 -2.73 5.78 23.04
N GLY A 175 -2.24 5.43 24.23
CA GLY A 175 -2.99 5.61 25.49
C GLY A 175 -4.09 4.57 25.76
N ALA A 176 -4.19 3.51 24.95
CA ALA A 176 -5.05 2.38 25.26
C ALA A 176 -4.53 1.60 26.46
N ASP A 177 -5.41 1.36 27.43
CA ASP A 177 -5.15 0.48 28.57
C ASP A 177 -5.60 -0.95 28.25
N VAL A 178 -4.95 -1.57 27.26
CA VAL A 178 -5.28 -2.92 26.79
C VAL A 178 -5.08 -4.02 27.85
N GLU A 179 -4.32 -3.72 28.91
CA GLU A 179 -4.13 -4.67 30.01
C GLU A 179 -5.37 -4.80 30.88
N ASN A 180 -6.09 -3.68 31.08
CA ASN A 180 -7.29 -3.62 31.89
C ASN A 180 -8.58 -3.66 31.05
N ASP A 181 -8.47 -3.72 29.72
CA ASP A 181 -9.60 -3.81 28.78
C ASP A 181 -9.49 -5.06 27.86
N PRO A 182 -9.95 -6.24 28.32
CA PRO A 182 -9.89 -7.49 27.56
C PRO A 182 -10.70 -7.44 26.27
N GLU A 183 -11.81 -6.71 26.25
CA GLU A 183 -12.64 -6.55 25.05
C GLU A 183 -11.88 -5.76 23.97
N LEU A 184 -11.13 -4.72 24.34
CA LEU A 184 -10.28 -3.96 23.41
C LEU A 184 -9.14 -4.80 22.87
N LEU A 185 -8.56 -5.66 23.69
CA LEU A 185 -7.56 -6.62 23.23
C LEU A 185 -8.15 -7.61 22.22
N GLU A 186 -9.39 -8.06 22.41
CA GLU A 186 -10.07 -8.91 21.43
C GLU A 186 -10.36 -8.16 20.12
N ASP A 187 -10.77 -6.89 20.19
CA ASP A 187 -10.95 -6.03 19.01
C ASP A 187 -9.62 -5.79 18.25
N ALA A 188 -8.50 -5.71 18.97
CA ALA A 188 -7.19 -5.45 18.39
C ALA A 188 -6.75 -6.53 17.40
N TRP A 189 -7.25 -7.77 17.51
CA TRP A 189 -6.93 -8.82 16.55
C TRP A 189 -7.42 -8.53 15.13
N LEU A 190 -8.44 -7.67 14.97
CA LEU A 190 -8.91 -7.21 13.65
C LEU A 190 -7.81 -6.50 12.85
N LEU A 191 -6.80 -5.95 13.53
CA LEU A 191 -5.65 -5.29 12.89
C LEU A 191 -4.77 -6.23 12.06
N PHE A 192 -4.84 -7.54 12.30
CA PHE A 192 -4.16 -8.56 11.47
C PHE A 192 -5.04 -9.06 10.32
N GLN A 193 -6.33 -8.70 10.32
CA GLN A 193 -7.33 -9.19 9.37
C GLN A 193 -7.68 -8.14 8.31
N VAL A 194 -7.65 -6.86 8.69
CA VAL A 194 -7.99 -5.71 7.84
C VAL A 194 -6.78 -4.81 7.66
N PRO A 195 -6.52 -4.30 6.43
CA PRO A 195 -5.49 -3.29 6.23
C PRO A 195 -5.87 -1.98 6.90
N THR A 196 -5.06 -1.54 7.87
CA THR A 196 -5.29 -0.32 8.66
C THR A 196 -4.10 0.63 8.65
N GLY A 197 -2.98 0.24 8.04
CA GLY A 197 -1.70 0.97 8.07
C GLY A 197 -0.94 0.84 9.39
N VAL A 198 -1.44 0.05 10.35
CA VAL A 198 -0.89 -0.01 11.71
C VAL A 198 0.48 -0.70 11.80
N PHE A 199 0.92 -1.34 10.73
CA PHE A 199 2.26 -1.92 10.64
C PHE A 199 3.19 -1.12 9.72
N GLU A 200 2.73 -0.07 9.04
CA GLU A 200 3.52 0.65 8.03
C GLU A 200 4.80 1.26 8.62
N PHE A 201 4.67 2.05 9.68
CA PHE A 201 5.79 2.82 10.25
C PHE A 201 6.83 1.96 10.98
N ILE A 202 6.53 0.69 11.28
CA ILE A 202 7.49 -0.17 11.98
C ILE A 202 8.70 -0.49 11.11
N THR A 203 8.55 -0.41 9.78
CA THR A 203 9.63 -0.65 8.81
C THR A 203 10.78 0.34 8.92
N HIS A 204 10.57 1.52 9.51
CA HIS A 204 11.63 2.52 9.76
C HIS A 204 12.50 2.18 10.97
N ILE A 205 12.07 1.24 11.82
CA ILE A 205 12.81 0.83 13.01
C ILE A 205 13.93 -0.09 12.54
N LYS A 206 15.18 0.26 12.85
CA LYS A 206 16.31 -0.61 12.48
C LYS A 206 16.30 -1.84 13.38
N LEU A 207 16.51 -3.03 12.80
CA LEU A 207 16.61 -4.28 13.57
C LEU A 207 17.74 -4.25 14.62
N THR A 208 18.78 -3.44 14.39
CA THR A 208 19.87 -3.21 15.37
C THR A 208 19.43 -2.43 16.60
N GLU A 209 18.30 -1.71 16.51
CA GLU A 209 17.70 -0.95 17.61
C GLU A 209 16.61 -1.77 18.33
N ALA A 210 16.45 -3.06 17.98
CA ALA A 210 15.40 -3.91 18.52
C ALA A 210 15.44 -4.03 20.05
N GLU A 211 16.61 -4.00 20.69
CA GLU A 211 16.74 -4.00 22.16
C GLU A 211 16.23 -2.69 22.77
N SER A 212 16.64 -1.54 22.23
CA SER A 212 16.14 -0.22 22.66
C SER A 212 14.63 -0.05 22.41
N TRP A 213 14.07 -0.84 21.50
CA TRP A 213 12.65 -0.91 21.23
C TRP A 213 11.87 -1.70 22.30
N LYS A 214 12.52 -2.64 23.02
CA LYS A 214 11.93 -3.37 24.16
C LYS A 214 11.83 -2.52 25.43
N GLU A 215 12.75 -1.57 25.61
CA GLU A 215 12.88 -0.76 26.83
C GLU A 215 11.99 0.49 26.86
N LYS A 216 11.38 0.88 25.73
CA LYS A 216 10.50 2.05 25.63
C LYS A 216 9.06 1.71 26.03
N HIS A 217 8.42 2.58 26.84
CA HIS A 217 7.10 2.36 27.43
C HIS A 217 5.99 1.97 26.42
N PRO A 218 5.02 1.10 26.81
CA PRO A 218 3.96 0.55 25.95
C PRO A 218 3.03 1.57 25.31
N GLU A 219 2.95 2.79 25.83
CA GLU A 219 1.96 3.84 25.48
C GLU A 219 2.00 4.33 24.01
N SER A 220 2.79 3.67 23.17
CA SER A 220 3.38 4.24 21.97
C SER A 220 3.11 3.44 20.70
N TRP A 221 1.90 2.84 20.56
CA TRP A 221 1.31 2.23 19.34
C TRP A 221 1.11 0.69 19.38
N TRP A 222 0.25 0.16 18.51
CA TRP A 222 -0.23 -1.24 18.54
C TRP A 222 0.86 -2.32 18.40
N PRO A 223 1.82 -2.24 17.46
CA PRO A 223 2.86 -3.27 17.38
C PRO A 223 3.69 -3.39 18.66
N ARG A 224 3.90 -2.27 19.38
CA ARG A 224 4.54 -2.28 20.69
C ARG A 224 3.67 -2.92 21.76
N HIS A 225 2.36 -2.64 21.77
CA HIS A 225 1.42 -3.31 22.68
C HIS A 225 1.44 -4.84 22.46
N PHE A 226 1.29 -5.31 21.22
CA PHE A 226 1.36 -6.75 20.93
C PHE A 226 2.68 -7.39 21.35
N TYR A 227 3.80 -6.70 21.11
CA TYR A 227 5.10 -7.18 21.56
C TYR A 227 5.19 -7.25 23.08
N TYR A 228 4.84 -6.17 23.77
CA TYR A 228 4.90 -6.08 25.22
C TYR A 228 4.02 -7.15 25.88
N LEU A 229 2.76 -7.27 25.44
CA LEU A 229 1.83 -8.26 25.95
C LEU A 229 2.34 -9.69 25.71
N ALA A 230 2.89 -9.97 24.53
CA ALA A 230 3.45 -11.30 24.23
C ALA A 230 4.71 -11.59 25.06
N TYR A 231 5.58 -10.60 25.25
CA TYR A 231 6.81 -10.73 26.02
C TYR A 231 6.53 -10.99 27.50
N HIS A 232 5.53 -10.31 28.07
CA HIS A 232 5.09 -10.50 29.45
C HIS A 232 4.11 -11.67 29.64
N GLY A 233 3.81 -12.45 28.60
CA GLY A 233 2.91 -13.60 28.67
C GLY A 233 1.45 -13.25 28.95
N LYS A 234 1.02 -12.01 28.65
CA LYS A 234 -0.36 -11.54 28.79
C LYS A 234 -1.24 -11.91 27.59
N ILE A 235 -0.63 -12.20 26.45
CA ILE A 235 -1.29 -12.83 25.30
C ILE A 235 -0.56 -14.10 24.89
N ASP A 236 -1.29 -14.99 24.22
CA ASP A 236 -0.70 -16.15 23.59
C ASP A 236 0.21 -15.71 22.42
N ARG A 237 1.52 -15.86 22.65
CA ARG A 237 2.55 -15.56 21.65
C ARG A 237 2.44 -16.47 20.43
N ALA A 238 1.95 -17.71 20.59
CA ALA A 238 1.71 -18.60 19.47
C ALA A 238 0.62 -18.02 18.55
N LYS A 239 -0.54 -17.64 19.12
CA LYS A 239 -1.62 -16.96 18.40
C LYS A 239 -1.14 -15.71 17.66
N LEU A 240 -0.30 -14.88 18.30
CA LEU A 240 0.26 -13.69 17.66
C LEU A 240 1.07 -14.01 16.38
N LEU A 241 1.93 -15.04 16.44
CA LEU A 241 2.70 -15.46 15.28
C LEU A 241 1.79 -16.05 14.19
N ASP A 242 0.76 -16.80 14.56
CA ASP A 242 -0.19 -17.40 13.60
C ASP A 242 -0.99 -16.31 12.87
N GLU A 243 -1.50 -15.31 13.58
CA GLU A 243 -2.23 -14.20 12.95
C GLU A 243 -1.35 -13.33 12.06
N LEU A 244 -0.09 -13.11 12.45
CA LEU A 244 0.88 -12.39 11.61
C LEU A 244 1.10 -13.13 10.29
N LEU A 245 1.37 -14.45 10.35
CA LEU A 245 1.62 -15.25 9.16
C LEU A 245 0.36 -15.40 8.30
N ALA A 246 -0.82 -15.55 8.92
CA ALA A 246 -2.10 -15.53 8.21
C ALA A 246 -2.31 -14.18 7.47
N GLY A 247 -1.88 -13.06 8.08
CA GLY A 247 -1.89 -11.74 7.46
C GLY A 247 -1.11 -11.64 6.16
N LEU A 248 -0.08 -12.48 5.94
CA LEU A 248 0.70 -12.48 4.69
C LEU A 248 -0.07 -13.09 3.49
N TRP A 249 -1.08 -13.92 3.75
CA TRP A 249 -2.00 -14.44 2.74
C TRP A 249 -3.16 -13.48 2.43
N ARG A 250 -3.41 -12.51 3.32
CA ARG A 250 -4.46 -11.51 3.13
C ARG A 250 -4.03 -10.44 2.13
N GLU A 251 -5.01 -9.78 1.51
CA GLU A 251 -4.80 -8.73 0.51
C GLU A 251 -4.38 -7.39 1.14
N PHE A 252 -3.23 -7.38 1.81
CA PHE A 252 -2.68 -6.16 2.38
C PHE A 252 -1.88 -5.34 1.37
N PRO A 253 -1.90 -3.99 1.47
CA PRO A 253 -1.00 -3.13 0.71
C PRO A 253 0.48 -3.49 0.94
N SER A 254 1.33 -3.18 -0.04
CA SER A 254 2.77 -3.53 0.00
C SER A 254 3.48 -3.03 1.27
N HIS A 255 3.22 -1.79 1.69
CA HIS A 255 3.83 -1.18 2.87
C HIS A 255 3.44 -1.90 4.17
N GLU A 256 2.17 -2.29 4.31
CA GLU A 256 1.67 -2.96 5.51
C GLU A 256 2.14 -4.42 5.58
N ARG A 257 2.19 -5.11 4.43
CA ARG A 257 2.79 -6.44 4.33
C ARG A 257 4.29 -6.43 4.70
N GLY A 258 5.01 -5.41 4.23
CA GLY A 258 6.40 -5.15 4.66
C GLY A 258 6.51 -4.95 6.17
N GLY A 259 5.57 -4.20 6.74
CA GLY A 259 5.42 -4.01 8.18
C GLY A 259 5.23 -5.30 8.98
N LEU A 260 4.34 -6.20 8.52
CA LEU A 260 4.12 -7.51 9.17
C LEU A 260 5.40 -8.36 9.18
N MET A 261 6.08 -8.49 8.03
CA MET A 261 7.35 -9.23 7.94
C MET A 261 8.42 -8.62 8.84
N HIS A 262 8.50 -7.29 8.90
CA HIS A 262 9.41 -6.60 9.80
C HIS A 262 9.07 -6.83 11.27
N PHE A 263 7.78 -6.80 11.62
CA PHE A 263 7.30 -7.08 12.98
C PHE A 263 7.62 -8.51 13.41
N HIS A 264 7.51 -9.49 12.50
CA HIS A 264 7.97 -10.84 12.74
C HIS A 264 9.47 -10.89 13.09
N HIS A 265 10.32 -10.17 12.36
CA HIS A 265 11.74 -10.08 12.69
C HIS A 265 12.00 -9.44 14.06
N LEU A 266 11.25 -8.39 14.42
CA LEU A 266 11.36 -7.75 15.74
C LEU A 266 10.90 -8.66 16.90
N LEU A 267 9.87 -9.48 16.67
CA LEU A 267 9.45 -10.50 17.63
C LEU A 267 10.54 -11.55 17.88
N ALA A 268 11.49 -11.69 16.95
CA ALA A 268 12.63 -12.60 16.98
C ALA A 268 12.25 -14.02 17.47
N PRO A 269 11.38 -14.76 16.75
CA PRO A 269 10.93 -16.07 17.22
C PRO A 269 12.08 -17.05 17.39
N ALA A 270 11.97 -17.86 18.44
CA ALA A 270 12.91 -18.93 18.74
C ALA A 270 12.82 -20.05 17.70
N ASP A 271 13.88 -20.85 17.55
CA ASP A 271 13.89 -21.94 16.57
C ASP A 271 12.75 -22.93 16.78
N GLN A 272 12.38 -23.21 18.04
CA GLN A 272 11.24 -24.06 18.36
C GLN A 272 9.91 -23.48 17.88
N GLU A 273 9.70 -22.16 18.02
CA GLU A 273 8.48 -21.48 17.56
C GLU A 273 8.38 -21.50 16.03
N LEU A 274 9.54 -21.36 15.36
CA LEU A 274 9.64 -21.45 13.89
C LEU A 274 9.42 -22.88 13.39
N LEU A 275 9.98 -23.89 14.07
CA LEU A 275 9.79 -25.32 13.72
C LEU A 275 8.34 -25.75 13.87
N ALA A 276 7.65 -25.29 14.92
CA ALA A 276 6.22 -25.56 15.12
C ALA A 276 5.35 -25.02 13.96
N ARG A 277 5.85 -24.04 13.20
CA ARG A 277 5.17 -23.38 12.08
C ARG A 277 5.85 -23.66 10.73
N GLN A 278 6.70 -24.68 10.64
CA GLN A 278 7.45 -24.96 9.43
C GLN A 278 6.54 -25.14 8.21
N ASP A 279 5.38 -25.79 8.38
CA ASP A 279 4.42 -26.02 7.30
C ASP A 279 3.84 -24.70 6.78
N THR A 280 3.55 -23.73 7.65
CA THR A 280 3.10 -22.39 7.26
C THR A 280 4.16 -21.66 6.45
N TYR A 281 5.45 -21.72 6.83
CA TYR A 281 6.53 -21.14 6.04
C TYR A 281 6.74 -21.83 4.69
N ILE A 282 6.58 -23.15 4.64
CA ILE A 282 6.64 -23.94 3.41
C ILE A 282 5.48 -23.53 2.48
N GLU A 283 4.28 -23.35 3.03
CA GLU A 283 3.10 -22.91 2.28
C GLU A 283 3.31 -21.53 1.65
N LEU A 284 3.92 -20.59 2.38
CA LEU A 284 4.23 -19.23 1.89
C LEU A 284 5.12 -19.20 0.64
N LEU A 285 5.81 -20.29 0.29
CA LEU A 285 6.55 -20.39 -0.98
C LEU A 285 5.64 -20.31 -2.21
N ARG A 286 4.35 -20.62 -2.03
CA ARG A 286 3.32 -20.55 -3.09
C ARG A 286 2.67 -19.18 -3.18
N ASN A 287 3.07 -18.22 -2.36
CA ASN A 287 2.47 -16.90 -2.33
C ASN A 287 2.83 -16.14 -3.64
N PRO A 288 1.87 -15.46 -4.29
CA PRO A 288 2.13 -14.73 -5.53
C PRO A 288 3.03 -13.50 -5.35
N ASN A 289 3.30 -13.08 -4.11
CA ASN A 289 4.13 -11.93 -3.80
C ASN A 289 5.61 -12.32 -3.58
N PRO A 290 6.54 -11.95 -4.49
CA PRO A 290 7.94 -12.39 -4.40
C PRO A 290 8.70 -11.97 -3.12
N PRO A 291 8.43 -10.79 -2.51
CA PRO A 291 8.93 -10.46 -1.17
C PRO A 291 8.54 -11.44 -0.07
N VAL A 292 7.29 -11.93 -0.05
CA VAL A 292 6.82 -12.93 0.93
C VAL A 292 7.57 -14.24 0.77
N VAL A 293 7.75 -14.70 -0.47
CA VAL A 293 8.53 -15.90 -0.78
C VAL A 293 9.97 -15.75 -0.31
N THR A 294 10.57 -14.58 -0.48
CA THR A 294 11.93 -14.29 0.01
C THR A 294 12.00 -14.37 1.53
N PHE A 295 11.04 -13.77 2.23
CA PHE A 295 10.92 -13.84 3.69
C PHE A 295 10.81 -15.31 4.16
N ALA A 296 9.93 -16.10 3.54
CA ALA A 296 9.78 -17.52 3.85
C ALA A 296 11.09 -18.31 3.63
N LEU A 297 11.77 -18.11 2.50
CA LEU A 297 13.04 -18.76 2.20
C LEU A 297 14.15 -18.43 3.20
N GLN A 298 14.18 -17.19 3.73
CA GLN A 298 15.15 -16.83 4.78
C GLN A 298 14.91 -17.60 6.08
N ILE A 299 13.65 -17.76 6.48
CA ILE A 299 13.27 -18.55 7.65
C ILE A 299 13.55 -20.04 7.41
N LEU A 300 13.16 -20.60 6.27
CA LEU A 300 13.42 -22.00 5.93
C LEU A 300 14.91 -22.31 5.83
N LYS A 301 15.74 -21.36 5.37
CA LYS A 301 17.22 -21.49 5.39
C LYS A 301 17.77 -21.60 6.80
N ARG A 302 17.19 -20.89 7.77
CA ARG A 302 17.54 -21.02 9.20
C ARG A 302 17.10 -22.39 9.73
N LEU A 303 15.85 -22.78 9.46
CA LEU A 303 15.27 -24.05 9.90
C LEU A 303 15.95 -25.29 9.30
N ALA A 304 16.42 -25.22 8.05
CA ALA A 304 17.15 -26.29 7.37
C ALA A 304 18.43 -26.74 8.09
N ARG A 305 18.90 -25.97 9.08
CA ARG A 305 20.04 -26.33 9.94
C ARG A 305 19.63 -27.16 11.16
N SER A 306 18.35 -27.24 11.50
CA SER A 306 17.84 -28.05 12.62
C SER A 306 17.63 -29.51 12.19
N ASP A 307 17.85 -30.45 13.12
CA ASP A 307 17.58 -31.87 12.89
C ASP A 307 16.08 -32.22 13.00
N HIS A 308 15.26 -31.32 13.54
CA HIS A 308 13.81 -31.48 13.65
C HIS A 308 13.03 -30.91 12.45
N PHE A 309 13.72 -30.43 11.42
CA PHE A 309 13.09 -29.87 10.22
C PHE A 309 12.69 -30.96 9.22
N VAL A 310 11.42 -30.96 8.82
CA VAL A 310 10.84 -31.90 7.86
C VAL A 310 11.16 -31.45 6.43
N ALA A 311 12.38 -31.74 5.99
CA ALA A 311 12.86 -31.28 4.68
C ALA A 311 12.06 -31.84 3.50
N GLU A 312 11.45 -33.01 3.63
CA GLU A 312 10.65 -33.66 2.59
C GLU A 312 9.45 -32.80 2.17
N SER A 313 8.78 -32.17 3.14
CA SER A 313 7.69 -31.21 2.87
C SER A 313 8.22 -29.96 2.17
N CYS A 314 9.38 -29.46 2.57
CA CYS A 314 10.02 -28.30 1.93
C CYS A 314 10.43 -28.61 0.48
N LEU A 315 11.04 -29.77 0.23
CA LEU A 315 11.44 -30.21 -1.11
C LEU A 315 10.25 -30.34 -2.07
N ARG A 316 9.08 -30.78 -1.58
CA ARG A 316 7.86 -30.84 -2.41
C ARG A 316 7.33 -29.47 -2.83
N ALA A 317 7.49 -28.45 -1.99
CA ALA A 317 7.00 -27.09 -2.27
C ALA A 317 8.01 -26.23 -3.06
N LEU A 318 9.30 -26.54 -2.95
CA LEU A 318 10.38 -25.73 -3.52
C LEU A 318 10.32 -25.51 -5.04
N PRO A 319 9.86 -26.47 -5.88
CA PRO A 319 9.77 -26.27 -7.32
C PRO A 319 9.03 -24.99 -7.74
N ALA A 320 7.95 -24.64 -7.02
CA ALA A 320 7.14 -23.45 -7.33
C ALA A 320 7.93 -22.12 -7.25
N VAL A 321 9.05 -22.11 -6.51
CA VAL A 321 9.91 -20.93 -6.40
C VAL A 321 10.64 -20.62 -7.71
N PHE A 322 10.91 -21.65 -8.52
CA PHE A 322 11.58 -21.48 -9.82
C PHE A 322 10.65 -20.95 -10.92
N ASP A 323 9.34 -20.91 -10.68
CA ASP A 323 8.37 -20.27 -11.59
C ASP A 323 8.38 -18.74 -11.45
N ILE A 324 8.98 -18.20 -10.38
CA ILE A 324 9.11 -16.76 -10.16
C ILE A 324 10.26 -16.25 -11.05
N PRO A 325 10.02 -15.28 -11.96
CA PRO A 325 11.02 -14.89 -12.97
C PRO A 325 12.24 -14.15 -12.39
N THR A 326 12.24 -13.80 -11.10
CA THR A 326 13.31 -13.04 -10.46
C THR A 326 14.36 -13.94 -9.83
N LYS A 327 15.64 -13.69 -10.15
CA LYS A 327 16.77 -14.52 -9.69
C LYS A 327 16.96 -14.61 -8.16
N THR A 328 16.45 -13.66 -7.38
CA THR A 328 16.69 -13.59 -5.92
C THR A 328 16.12 -14.80 -5.17
N GLN A 329 14.90 -15.19 -5.51
CA GLN A 329 14.15 -16.27 -4.87
C GLN A 329 14.76 -17.61 -5.28
N ALA A 330 15.03 -17.81 -6.57
CA ALA A 330 15.70 -19.00 -7.07
C ALA A 330 17.08 -19.22 -6.39
N LYS A 331 17.94 -18.19 -6.30
CA LYS A 331 19.24 -18.30 -5.61
C LYS A 331 19.09 -18.63 -4.12
N SER A 332 18.05 -18.09 -3.47
CA SER A 332 17.76 -18.40 -2.07
C SER A 332 17.29 -19.86 -1.90
N ALA A 333 16.42 -20.35 -2.79
CA ALA A 333 15.99 -21.75 -2.83
C ALA A 333 17.17 -22.72 -3.06
N LEU A 334 18.08 -22.41 -3.98
CA LEU A 334 19.31 -23.19 -4.17
C LEU A 334 20.16 -23.26 -2.91
N THR A 335 20.20 -22.19 -2.12
CA THR A 335 20.93 -22.17 -0.85
C THR A 335 20.27 -23.07 0.19
N VAL A 336 18.93 -23.11 0.24
CA VAL A 336 18.18 -24.05 1.08
C VAL A 336 18.48 -25.49 0.66
N LEU A 337 18.38 -25.82 -0.64
CA LEU A 337 18.70 -27.15 -1.17
C LEU A 337 20.11 -27.61 -0.79
N LYS A 338 21.11 -26.75 -1.02
CA LYS A 338 22.51 -27.03 -0.64
C LYS A 338 22.64 -27.35 0.84
N THR A 339 21.92 -26.62 1.69
CA THR A 339 21.96 -26.82 3.15
C THR A 339 21.34 -28.17 3.52
N LEU A 340 20.21 -28.52 2.91
CA LEU A 340 19.49 -29.77 3.16
C LEU A 340 20.29 -30.99 2.69
N VAL A 341 20.77 -30.99 1.45
CA VAL A 341 21.57 -32.11 0.88
C VAL A 341 22.87 -32.31 1.66
N ARG A 342 23.51 -31.22 2.13
CA ARG A 342 24.72 -31.33 2.96
C ARG A 342 24.44 -32.01 4.30
N LYS A 343 23.27 -31.79 4.90
CA LYS A 343 22.88 -32.43 6.16
C LYS A 343 22.34 -33.85 5.97
N ARG A 344 21.57 -34.06 4.91
CA ARG A 344 20.89 -35.31 4.57
C ARG A 344 21.21 -35.70 3.13
N PRO A 345 22.36 -36.39 2.90
CA PRO A 345 22.79 -36.80 1.56
C PRO A 345 21.81 -37.74 0.86
N ASP A 346 20.96 -38.44 1.61
CA ASP A 346 19.86 -39.28 1.13
C ASP A 346 18.81 -38.51 0.31
N LEU A 347 18.65 -37.20 0.55
CA LEU A 347 17.70 -36.35 -0.19
C LEU A 347 18.22 -35.90 -1.56
N LYS A 348 19.47 -36.22 -1.88
CA LYS A 348 20.14 -35.79 -3.11
C LYS A 348 19.39 -36.19 -4.39
N PRO A 349 18.83 -37.41 -4.57
CA PRO A 349 18.08 -37.75 -5.78
C PRO A 349 16.85 -36.86 -6.00
N VAL A 350 16.11 -36.55 -4.92
CA VAL A 350 14.95 -35.66 -4.98
C VAL A 350 15.39 -34.23 -5.29
N ALA A 351 16.48 -33.77 -4.69
CA ALA A 351 17.03 -32.44 -4.98
C ALA A 351 17.45 -32.31 -6.46
N VAL A 352 18.00 -33.37 -7.05
CA VAL A 352 18.38 -33.41 -8.47
C VAL A 352 17.16 -33.26 -9.39
N ASP A 353 16.04 -33.95 -9.12
CA ASP A 353 14.79 -33.77 -9.87
C ASP A 353 14.30 -32.31 -9.84
N ILE A 354 14.38 -31.66 -8.68
CA ILE A 354 14.01 -30.24 -8.52
C ILE A 354 14.93 -29.34 -9.36
N LEU A 355 16.24 -29.60 -9.38
CA LEU A 355 17.20 -28.83 -10.17
C LEU A 355 16.92 -28.96 -11.67
N VAL A 356 16.59 -30.17 -12.15
CA VAL A 356 16.24 -30.41 -13.56
C VAL A 356 14.98 -29.61 -13.94
N ARG A 357 13.92 -29.65 -13.12
CA ARG A 357 12.71 -28.85 -13.36
C ARG A 357 13.00 -27.35 -13.37
N GLY A 358 13.91 -26.87 -12.54
CA GLY A 358 14.31 -25.47 -12.48
C GLY A 358 15.04 -24.97 -13.74
N LEU A 359 15.50 -25.84 -14.63
CA LEU A 359 16.23 -25.44 -15.85
C LEU A 359 15.39 -24.58 -16.80
N SER A 360 14.05 -24.64 -16.71
CA SER A 360 13.14 -23.76 -17.46
C SER A 360 13.11 -22.31 -16.96
N HIS A 361 13.83 -21.97 -15.90
CA HIS A 361 13.86 -20.62 -15.34
C HIS A 361 14.39 -19.60 -16.37
N PRO A 362 13.78 -18.40 -16.53
CA PRO A 362 14.14 -17.45 -17.58
C PRO A 362 15.53 -16.80 -17.41
N GLU A 363 16.00 -16.62 -16.18
CA GLU A 363 17.31 -16.01 -15.91
C GLU A 363 18.49 -16.96 -16.15
N SER A 364 19.40 -16.56 -17.06
CA SER A 364 20.60 -17.32 -17.41
C SER A 364 21.54 -17.61 -16.23
N GLU A 365 21.72 -16.64 -15.31
CA GLU A 365 22.52 -16.85 -14.09
C GLU A 365 21.96 -17.98 -13.20
N VAL A 366 20.64 -18.15 -13.18
CA VAL A 366 19.98 -19.21 -12.41
C VAL A 366 20.20 -20.55 -13.09
N GLN A 367 20.00 -20.63 -14.41
CA GLN A 367 20.29 -21.83 -15.21
C GLN A 367 21.74 -22.30 -15.04
N ILE A 368 22.72 -21.39 -15.13
CA ILE A 368 24.14 -21.72 -14.91
C ILE A 368 24.38 -22.27 -13.50
N ALA A 369 23.76 -21.69 -12.48
CA ALA A 369 23.90 -22.14 -11.10
C ALA A 369 23.27 -23.53 -10.87
N LEU A 370 22.14 -23.81 -11.53
CA LEU A 370 21.49 -25.13 -11.54
C LEU A 370 22.38 -26.18 -12.19
N LEU A 371 22.90 -25.90 -13.40
CA LEU A 371 23.80 -26.80 -14.13
C LEU A 371 25.05 -27.13 -13.33
N GLY A 372 25.67 -26.13 -12.69
CA GLY A 372 26.84 -26.38 -11.83
C GLY A 372 26.54 -27.27 -10.62
N LEU A 373 25.31 -27.22 -10.09
CA LEU A 373 24.91 -28.14 -9.01
C LEU A 373 24.63 -29.55 -9.53
N LEU A 374 23.98 -29.68 -10.68
CA LEU A 374 23.75 -30.97 -11.34
C LEU A 374 25.08 -31.67 -11.64
N GLU A 375 26.06 -30.93 -12.16
CA GLU A 375 27.43 -31.43 -12.39
C GLU A 375 28.09 -31.96 -11.11
N THR A 376 27.92 -31.23 -10.00
CA THR A 376 28.54 -31.58 -8.71
C THR A 376 27.84 -32.76 -8.04
N TRP A 377 26.51 -32.84 -8.14
CA TRP A 377 25.72 -33.83 -7.42
C TRP A 377 25.49 -35.09 -8.23
N SER A 378 25.26 -35.00 -9.53
CA SER A 378 25.03 -36.18 -10.37
C SER A 378 26.09 -36.27 -11.47
N PRO A 379 27.37 -36.52 -11.14
CA PRO A 379 28.42 -36.60 -12.13
C PRO A 379 28.24 -37.77 -13.12
N ASP A 380 27.56 -38.85 -12.70
CA ASP A 380 27.52 -40.14 -13.40
C ASP A 380 26.11 -40.64 -13.77
N GLU A 381 25.04 -40.09 -13.18
CA GLU A 381 23.66 -40.56 -13.39
C GLU A 381 22.65 -39.41 -13.42
N LEU A 382 22.16 -39.11 -14.62
CA LEU A 382 20.95 -38.34 -14.90
C LEU A 382 20.34 -38.91 -16.20
N PRO A 383 19.04 -39.26 -16.25
CA PRO A 383 18.44 -39.75 -17.49
C PRO A 383 18.47 -38.64 -18.55
N SER A 384 19.28 -38.82 -19.60
CA SER A 384 19.53 -37.83 -20.65
C SER A 384 18.26 -37.30 -21.30
N ASP A 385 17.24 -38.15 -21.42
CA ASP A 385 16.00 -37.84 -22.14
C ASP A 385 15.22 -36.72 -21.46
N ALA A 386 15.24 -36.67 -20.12
CA ALA A 386 14.59 -35.62 -19.35
C ALA A 386 15.32 -34.27 -19.43
N LEU A 387 16.64 -34.27 -19.67
CA LEU A 387 17.40 -33.04 -19.85
C LEU A 387 17.23 -32.48 -21.26
N LEU A 388 17.23 -33.36 -22.27
CA LEU A 388 17.07 -32.97 -23.68
C LEU A 388 15.76 -32.20 -23.92
N SER A 389 14.68 -32.48 -23.18
CA SER A 389 13.43 -31.72 -23.28
C SER A 389 13.55 -30.25 -22.85
N PHE A 390 14.60 -29.87 -22.10
CA PHE A 390 14.85 -28.49 -21.71
C PHE A 390 15.80 -27.76 -22.67
N ARG A 391 16.42 -28.44 -23.64
CA ARG A 391 17.46 -27.87 -24.52
C ARG A 391 17.02 -26.57 -25.20
N GLU A 392 15.76 -26.48 -25.63
CA GLU A 392 15.19 -25.28 -26.27
C GLU A 392 14.88 -24.12 -25.29
N LEU A 393 14.79 -24.41 -24.00
CA LEU A 393 14.49 -23.46 -22.92
C LEU A 393 15.77 -22.90 -22.27
N ILE A 394 16.93 -23.49 -22.56
CA ILE A 394 18.22 -23.02 -22.06
C ILE A 394 18.63 -21.74 -22.78
N SER A 395 19.01 -20.73 -22.01
CA SER A 395 19.51 -19.46 -22.52
C SER A 395 20.83 -19.64 -23.28
N PRO A 396 21.12 -18.80 -24.30
CA PRO A 396 22.37 -18.89 -25.07
C PRO A 396 23.65 -18.88 -24.22
N LEU A 397 23.62 -18.17 -23.08
CA LEU A 397 24.76 -18.09 -22.16
C LEU A 397 24.98 -19.37 -21.36
N ALA A 398 23.92 -20.11 -21.04
CA ALA A 398 23.97 -21.37 -20.30
C ALA A 398 24.16 -22.60 -21.21
N GLN A 399 23.88 -22.45 -22.51
CA GLN A 399 23.89 -23.52 -23.50
C GLN A 399 25.23 -24.26 -23.63
N PRO A 400 26.42 -23.60 -23.65
CA PRO A 400 27.69 -24.32 -23.73
C PRO A 400 27.88 -25.32 -22.57
N ARG A 401 27.56 -24.89 -21.35
CA ARG A 401 27.67 -25.72 -20.16
C ARG A 401 26.62 -26.84 -20.14
N PHE A 402 25.42 -26.57 -20.65
CA PHE A 402 24.38 -27.58 -20.79
C PHE A 402 24.81 -28.68 -21.76
N GLU A 403 25.33 -28.32 -22.94
CA GLU A 403 25.79 -29.30 -23.94
C GLU A 403 27.00 -30.10 -23.46
N GLU A 404 27.94 -29.49 -22.73
CA GLU A 404 29.05 -30.23 -22.09
C GLU A 404 28.55 -31.33 -21.14
N LEU A 405 27.52 -31.02 -20.33
CA LEU A 405 26.92 -31.99 -19.42
C LEU A 405 26.15 -33.09 -20.17
N VAL A 406 25.38 -32.72 -21.20
CA VAL A 406 24.66 -33.69 -22.05
C VAL A 406 25.65 -34.62 -22.76
N ALA A 407 26.74 -34.09 -23.31
CA ALA A 407 27.78 -34.88 -23.98
C ALA A 407 28.48 -35.85 -23.03
N LYS A 408 28.67 -35.47 -21.76
CA LYS A 408 29.24 -36.34 -20.74
C LYS A 408 28.32 -37.53 -20.39
N TRP A 409 27.00 -37.31 -20.36
CA TRP A 409 26.03 -38.33 -19.93
C TRP A 409 25.41 -39.15 -21.07
N ASN A 410 25.33 -38.61 -22.28
CA ASN A 410 24.85 -39.31 -23.46
C ASN A 410 25.63 -38.87 -24.72
N PRO A 411 26.77 -39.54 -25.01
CA PRO A 411 27.60 -39.20 -26.17
C PRO A 411 26.91 -39.46 -27.53
N GLU A 412 25.90 -40.34 -27.62
CA GLU A 412 25.14 -40.58 -28.85
C GLU A 412 24.09 -39.49 -29.14
N ALA A 413 23.46 -38.93 -28.09
CA ALA A 413 22.53 -37.79 -28.20
C ALA A 413 23.24 -36.44 -28.44
N ALA A 414 24.51 -36.33 -28.04
CA ALA A 414 25.38 -35.20 -28.40
C ALA A 414 25.78 -35.23 -29.88
N ALA A 415 25.94 -36.42 -30.48
CA ALA A 415 26.30 -36.58 -31.88
C ALA A 415 25.17 -36.23 -32.87
N THR A 416 23.92 -36.24 -32.41
CA THR A 416 22.74 -35.83 -33.19
C THR A 416 22.41 -34.34 -33.06
N PHE A 417 23.10 -33.62 -32.18
CA PHE A 417 23.01 -32.17 -32.09
C PHE A 417 23.87 -31.55 -33.19
N ILE A 418 23.22 -31.20 -34.31
CA ILE A 418 23.73 -30.14 -35.16
C ILE A 418 23.51 -28.87 -34.35
N PRO A 419 24.57 -28.11 -33.99
CA PRO A 419 24.38 -26.81 -33.41
C PRO A 419 23.48 -26.05 -34.36
N ASN A 420 22.26 -25.71 -33.93
CA ASN A 420 21.57 -24.62 -34.57
C ASN A 420 22.56 -23.46 -34.46
N ALA A 421 23.04 -23.06 -35.64
CA ALA A 421 23.97 -21.97 -35.85
C ALA A 421 23.64 -20.85 -34.87
N GLU A 422 24.69 -20.34 -34.21
CA GLU A 422 24.62 -19.26 -33.24
C GLU A 422 23.39 -18.35 -33.47
N PRO A 423 22.55 -18.01 -32.46
CA PRO A 423 22.17 -16.63 -32.37
C PRO A 423 23.47 -15.92 -31.95
N SER A 424 24.34 -15.72 -32.94
CA SER A 424 25.31 -14.65 -32.95
C SER A 424 24.54 -13.47 -32.39
N ALA A 425 25.07 -12.80 -31.38
CA ALA A 425 24.49 -11.56 -30.88
C ALA A 425 24.37 -10.63 -32.08
N LYS A 426 23.22 -10.67 -32.79
CA LYS A 426 23.16 -10.64 -34.27
C LYS A 426 24.37 -9.88 -34.77
N ALA A 427 25.46 -10.57 -35.13
CA ALA A 427 26.48 -9.94 -35.92
C ALA A 427 25.71 -9.58 -37.16
N LEU A 428 25.23 -8.34 -37.18
CA LEU A 428 24.35 -7.84 -38.20
C LEU A 428 25.11 -8.13 -39.47
N ASP A 429 24.62 -9.10 -40.24
CA ASP A 429 25.29 -9.52 -41.45
C ASP A 429 25.51 -8.23 -42.22
N ILE A 430 26.76 -7.88 -42.48
CA ILE A 430 27.07 -6.62 -43.16
C ILE A 430 26.31 -6.57 -44.48
N SER A 431 26.00 -7.73 -45.07
CA SER A 431 25.12 -7.88 -46.24
C SER A 431 23.65 -7.55 -45.94
N GLU A 432 23.11 -7.94 -44.78
CA GLU A 432 21.76 -7.56 -44.30
C GLU A 432 21.69 -6.06 -43.97
N LEU A 433 22.72 -5.50 -43.32
CA LEU A 433 22.84 -4.05 -43.11
C LEU A 433 22.95 -3.29 -44.42
N ARG A 434 23.73 -3.81 -45.37
CA ARG A 434 23.86 -3.24 -46.73
C ARG A 434 22.52 -3.21 -47.43
N ALA A 435 21.74 -4.29 -47.37
CA ALA A 435 20.41 -4.35 -47.95
C ALA A 435 19.45 -3.36 -47.28
N ARG A 436 19.47 -3.26 -45.95
CA ARG A 436 18.63 -2.31 -45.19
C ARG A 436 19.01 -0.86 -45.44
N ILE A 437 20.30 -0.55 -45.48
CA ILE A 437 20.81 0.79 -45.80
C ILE A 437 20.42 1.15 -47.24
N ALA A 438 20.63 0.25 -48.20
CA ALA A 438 20.24 0.46 -49.60
C ALA A 438 18.74 0.70 -49.80
N ALA A 439 17.89 0.10 -48.95
CA ALA A 439 16.45 0.31 -48.93
C ALA A 439 16.02 1.66 -48.32
N LEU A 440 16.91 2.38 -47.63
CA LEU A 440 16.61 3.72 -47.11
C LEU A 440 16.65 4.77 -48.23
N PRO A 441 15.82 5.84 -48.13
CA PRO A 441 15.90 6.98 -49.02
C PRO A 441 17.32 7.54 -49.13
N SER A 442 17.72 7.97 -50.34
CA SER A 442 19.08 8.47 -50.60
C SER A 442 19.44 9.68 -49.74
N GLU A 443 18.45 10.51 -49.40
CA GLU A 443 18.61 11.64 -48.47
C GLU A 443 19.10 11.16 -47.10
N TRP A 444 18.50 10.10 -46.54
CA TRP A 444 18.83 9.57 -45.22
C TRP A 444 20.21 8.93 -45.20
N ARG A 445 20.56 8.19 -46.24
CA ARG A 445 21.89 7.58 -46.38
C ARG A 445 23.00 8.63 -46.44
N THR A 446 22.75 9.73 -47.15
CA THR A 446 23.70 10.85 -47.31
C THR A 446 23.83 11.64 -46.00
N THR A 447 22.70 12.05 -45.42
CA THR A 447 22.63 12.87 -44.21
C THR A 447 23.29 12.20 -43.00
N TRP A 448 23.08 10.89 -42.83
CA TRP A 448 23.65 10.13 -41.71
C TRP A 448 25.01 9.47 -42.05
N LYS A 449 25.54 9.69 -43.25
CA LYS A 449 26.79 9.08 -43.76
C LYS A 449 26.81 7.55 -43.64
N LEU A 450 25.65 6.90 -43.86
CA LEU A 450 25.48 5.46 -43.67
C LEU A 450 26.29 4.65 -44.70
N ASP A 451 26.31 5.08 -45.96
CA ASP A 451 27.08 4.41 -47.02
C ASP A 451 28.60 4.46 -46.75
N GLN A 452 29.09 5.60 -46.25
CA GLN A 452 30.50 5.82 -45.91
C GLN A 452 30.89 5.02 -44.66
N SER A 453 30.01 4.96 -43.67
CA SER A 453 30.21 4.16 -42.45
C SER A 453 30.19 2.67 -42.74
N LEU A 454 29.31 2.21 -43.64
CA LEU A 454 29.26 0.82 -44.09
C LEU A 454 30.55 0.43 -44.83
N ALA A 455 31.01 1.27 -45.77
CA ALA A 455 32.28 1.06 -46.47
C ALA A 455 33.50 1.06 -45.53
N ALA A 456 33.49 1.91 -44.50
CA ALA A 456 34.53 1.93 -43.47
C ALA A 456 34.54 0.62 -42.65
N CYS A 457 33.38 0.15 -42.21
CA CYS A 457 33.22 -1.12 -41.51
C CYS A 457 33.67 -2.31 -42.38
N GLU A 458 33.32 -2.35 -43.66
CA GLU A 458 33.76 -3.38 -44.63
C GLU A 458 35.28 -3.40 -44.82
N ALA A 459 35.93 -2.23 -44.72
CA ALA A 459 37.38 -2.10 -44.77
C ALA A 459 38.07 -2.33 -43.41
N GLY A 460 37.34 -2.78 -42.38
CA GLY A 460 37.87 -3.01 -41.02
C GLY A 460 38.23 -1.74 -40.26
N ARG A 461 37.65 -0.59 -40.63
CA ARG A 461 37.88 0.72 -39.99
C ARG A 461 36.65 1.13 -39.18
N PRO A 462 36.81 2.01 -38.15
CA PRO A 462 35.67 2.51 -37.40
C PRO A 462 34.71 3.31 -38.30
N PRO A 463 33.39 3.31 -37.99
CA PRO A 463 32.39 4.04 -38.76
C PRO A 463 32.65 5.54 -38.74
N VAL A 464 32.19 6.24 -39.77
CA VAL A 464 32.36 7.70 -39.88
C VAL A 464 31.39 8.37 -38.91
N PRO A 465 31.86 9.23 -37.98
CA PRO A 465 30.97 9.94 -37.07
C PRO A 465 29.95 10.78 -37.84
N THR A 466 28.67 10.65 -37.46
CA THR A 466 27.63 11.55 -37.95
C THR A 466 27.81 12.93 -37.31
N ASP A 467 27.52 13.97 -38.07
CA ASP A 467 27.55 15.35 -37.58
C ASP A 467 26.42 15.56 -36.56
N PRO A 468 26.70 16.02 -35.32
CA PRO A 468 25.65 16.29 -34.34
C PRO A 468 24.60 17.32 -34.81
N ASP A 469 24.96 18.21 -35.74
CA ASP A 469 24.01 19.20 -36.31
C ASP A 469 22.96 18.54 -37.21
N VAL A 470 23.21 17.33 -37.70
CA VAL A 470 22.22 16.54 -38.46
C VAL A 470 21.09 16.01 -37.56
N ALA A 471 21.41 15.63 -36.32
CA ALA A 471 20.41 15.23 -35.33
C ALA A 471 19.57 16.43 -34.84
N ALA A 472 20.15 17.64 -34.83
CA ALA A 472 19.45 18.87 -34.47
C ALA A 472 18.32 19.20 -35.46
N GLY A 473 18.47 18.88 -36.75
CA GLY A 473 17.43 19.07 -37.76
C GLY A 473 16.14 18.26 -37.51
N TRP A 474 16.23 17.15 -36.77
CA TRP A 474 15.07 16.35 -36.38
C TRP A 474 14.34 16.91 -35.16
N LEU A 475 15.10 17.57 -34.28
CA LEU A 475 14.55 18.33 -33.16
C LEU A 475 13.96 19.67 -33.61
N ALA A 476 14.31 20.16 -34.81
CA ALA A 476 13.85 21.45 -35.35
C ALA A 476 12.32 21.52 -35.58
N GLY A 477 11.62 20.37 -35.62
CA GLY A 477 10.17 20.28 -35.69
C GLY A 477 9.47 20.06 -34.33
N LEU A 478 10.22 19.84 -33.26
CA LEU A 478 9.68 19.71 -31.91
C LEU A 478 9.53 21.09 -31.29
N ALA A 479 8.45 21.28 -30.54
CA ALA A 479 8.24 22.52 -29.81
C ALA A 479 9.38 22.73 -28.80
N GLU A 480 10.05 23.89 -28.90
CA GLU A 480 11.09 24.28 -27.95
C GLU A 480 10.50 24.39 -26.54
N VAL A 481 11.17 23.78 -25.56
CA VAL A 481 10.80 23.89 -24.15
C VAL A 481 11.33 25.20 -23.61
N THR A 482 10.47 26.21 -23.51
CA THR A 482 10.87 27.54 -23.04
C THR A 482 10.90 27.59 -21.50
N PRO A 483 12.02 28.01 -20.88
CA PRO A 483 12.08 28.15 -19.42
C PRO A 483 11.14 29.25 -18.91
N ILE A 484 10.57 29.05 -17.71
CA ILE A 484 9.78 30.09 -17.03
C ILE A 484 10.68 31.27 -16.68
N ARG A 485 10.33 32.48 -17.12
CA ARG A 485 11.24 33.64 -17.13
C ARG A 485 11.16 34.47 -15.87
N ASN A 486 9.98 34.54 -15.24
CA ASN A 486 9.74 35.37 -14.06
C ASN A 486 8.67 34.78 -13.16
N VAL A 487 8.51 35.36 -11.97
CA VAL A 487 7.57 34.88 -10.94
C VAL A 487 6.12 34.96 -11.40
N GLU A 488 5.77 35.93 -12.24
CA GLU A 488 4.41 36.08 -12.76
C GLU A 488 4.05 34.90 -13.69
N GLU A 489 4.91 34.59 -14.64
CA GLU A 489 4.78 33.43 -15.52
C GLU A 489 4.78 32.11 -14.72
N LEU A 490 5.55 32.04 -13.62
CA LEU A 490 5.53 30.88 -12.72
C LEU A 490 4.17 30.71 -12.02
N ILE A 491 3.61 31.80 -11.50
CA ILE A 491 2.29 31.82 -10.85
C ILE A 491 1.22 31.36 -11.83
N ASP A 492 1.20 31.92 -13.04
CA ASP A 492 0.21 31.58 -14.06
C ASP A 492 0.34 30.12 -14.51
N THR A 493 1.56 29.65 -14.75
CA THR A 493 1.83 28.25 -15.15
C THR A 493 1.40 27.26 -14.07
N ILE A 494 1.64 27.58 -12.79
CA ILE A 494 1.16 26.77 -11.66
C ILE A 494 -0.36 26.78 -11.58
N GLY A 495 -0.99 27.94 -11.77
CA GLY A 495 -2.45 28.08 -11.79
C GLY A 495 -3.08 27.21 -12.87
N GLU A 496 -2.54 27.24 -14.09
CA GLU A 496 -3.03 26.41 -15.20
C GLU A 496 -2.80 24.92 -14.93
N ALA A 497 -1.61 24.53 -14.47
CA ALA A 497 -1.28 23.14 -14.19
C ALA A 497 -2.13 22.51 -13.07
N LEU A 498 -2.61 23.32 -12.12
CA LEU A 498 -3.53 22.87 -11.07
C LEU A 498 -4.94 22.60 -11.58
N GLU A 499 -5.38 23.26 -12.65
CA GLU A 499 -6.69 23.02 -13.26
C GLU A 499 -6.63 21.93 -14.33
N ARG A 500 -5.58 21.91 -15.14
CA ARG A 500 -5.41 20.92 -16.21
C ARG A 500 -3.93 20.72 -16.53
N MET A 501 -3.42 19.55 -16.18
CA MET A 501 -2.07 19.15 -16.56
C MET A 501 -2.06 18.62 -17.99
N ALA A 502 -1.45 19.35 -18.92
CA ALA A 502 -1.46 18.99 -20.34
C ALA A 502 -0.27 18.10 -20.72
N SER A 503 0.87 18.22 -20.02
CA SER A 503 2.09 17.47 -20.34
C SER A 503 3.02 17.28 -19.12
N PRO A 504 3.73 16.14 -18.99
CA PRO A 504 4.80 15.96 -18.01
C PRO A 504 5.88 17.06 -18.10
N MET A 505 6.09 17.64 -19.28
CA MET A 505 7.06 18.72 -19.48
C MET A 505 6.69 20.00 -18.71
N GLU A 506 5.40 20.24 -18.44
CA GLU A 506 4.96 21.39 -17.64
C GLU A 506 5.40 21.26 -16.18
N ILE A 507 5.40 20.05 -15.62
CA ILE A 507 5.89 19.80 -14.26
C ILE A 507 7.38 20.15 -14.17
N GLU A 508 8.19 19.66 -15.12
CA GLU A 508 9.63 19.94 -15.15
C GLU A 508 9.92 21.44 -15.30
N ARG A 509 9.15 22.15 -16.15
CA ARG A 509 9.24 23.62 -16.28
C ARG A 509 8.89 24.33 -14.97
N ILE A 510 7.86 23.88 -14.24
CA ILE A 510 7.48 24.44 -12.94
C ILE A 510 8.56 24.19 -11.88
N LEU A 511 9.13 22.98 -11.83
CA LEU A 511 10.18 22.63 -10.88
C LEU A 511 11.47 23.44 -11.15
N ASP A 512 11.87 23.58 -12.42
CA ASP A 512 12.96 24.47 -12.82
C ASP A 512 12.68 25.94 -12.44
N GLY A 513 11.45 26.41 -12.71
CA GLY A 513 11.00 27.74 -12.33
C GLY A 513 11.05 27.99 -10.82
N LEU A 514 10.55 27.06 -10.00
CA LEU A 514 10.60 27.13 -8.54
C LEU A 514 12.05 27.15 -8.02
N SER A 515 12.93 26.35 -8.62
CA SER A 515 14.36 26.30 -8.25
C SER A 515 15.05 27.64 -8.49
N ARG A 516 14.81 28.29 -9.64
CA ARG A 516 15.46 29.55 -10.02
C ARG A 516 14.79 30.79 -9.41
N LEU A 517 13.47 30.81 -9.35
CA LEU A 517 12.66 32.00 -9.05
C LEU A 517 11.99 31.93 -7.67
N GLY A 518 12.01 30.78 -6.98
CA GLY A 518 11.23 30.55 -5.76
C GLY A 518 11.54 31.48 -4.58
N ARG A 519 12.70 32.14 -4.59
CA ARG A 519 13.09 33.14 -3.57
C ARG A 519 12.60 34.56 -3.88
N GLN A 520 12.14 34.83 -5.09
CA GLN A 520 11.66 36.15 -5.48
C GLN A 520 10.20 36.32 -5.03
N ARG A 521 9.96 37.29 -4.13
CA ARG A 521 8.63 37.61 -3.60
C ARG A 521 8.32 39.10 -3.82
N PRO A 522 7.65 39.47 -4.93
CA PRO A 522 7.15 40.81 -5.16
C PRO A 522 6.24 41.30 -4.01
N ALA A 523 6.09 42.62 -3.85
CA ALA A 523 5.31 43.19 -2.73
C ALA A 523 3.84 42.74 -2.71
N ASP A 524 3.28 42.37 -3.85
CA ASP A 524 1.92 41.87 -4.06
C ASP A 524 1.83 40.34 -4.24
N PHE A 525 2.90 39.60 -3.93
CA PHE A 525 2.99 38.15 -4.11
C PHE A 525 1.85 37.38 -3.44
N GLN A 526 1.47 37.75 -2.20
CA GLN A 526 0.38 37.11 -1.46
C GLN A 526 -1.00 37.35 -2.11
N LEU A 527 -1.18 38.49 -2.77
CA LEU A 527 -2.42 38.82 -3.47
C LEU A 527 -2.53 38.03 -4.78
N ARG A 528 -1.41 37.91 -5.52
CA ARG A 528 -1.34 37.15 -6.78
C ARG A 528 -1.45 35.63 -6.59
N THR A 529 -0.96 35.11 -5.46
CA THR A 529 -0.96 33.66 -5.17
C THR A 529 -2.15 33.20 -4.35
N GLY A 530 -3.02 34.11 -3.89
CA GLY A 530 -4.16 33.78 -3.03
C GLY A 530 -5.11 32.74 -3.62
N ALA A 531 -5.40 32.84 -4.93
CA ALA A 531 -6.25 31.86 -5.63
C ALA A 531 -5.59 30.47 -5.70
N ILE A 532 -4.30 30.41 -5.99
CA ILE A 532 -3.51 29.16 -6.01
C ILE A 532 -3.49 28.53 -4.62
N ARG A 533 -3.26 29.32 -3.57
CA ARG A 533 -3.28 28.85 -2.18
C ARG A 533 -4.65 28.26 -1.79
N GLN A 534 -5.74 28.94 -2.15
CA GLN A 534 -7.09 28.42 -1.92
C GLN A 534 -7.34 27.11 -2.70
N ARG A 535 -6.84 27.02 -3.94
CA ARG A 535 -6.99 25.83 -4.77
C ARG A 535 -6.20 24.63 -4.24
N LEU A 536 -4.98 24.85 -3.78
CA LEU A 536 -4.15 23.82 -3.13
C LEU A 536 -4.83 23.26 -1.88
N LEU A 537 -5.46 24.12 -1.08
CA LEU A 537 -6.22 23.68 0.10
C LEU A 537 -7.45 22.83 -0.27
N GLN A 538 -8.12 23.13 -1.39
CA GLN A 538 -9.23 22.33 -1.91
C GLN A 538 -8.77 20.97 -2.45
N LEU A 539 -7.59 20.90 -3.07
CA LEU A 539 -7.02 19.64 -3.59
C LEU A 539 -6.41 18.78 -2.49
N ALA A 540 -5.98 19.37 -1.38
CA ALA A 540 -5.53 18.67 -0.18
C ALA A 540 -6.68 18.07 0.65
N ASP A 541 -7.94 18.42 0.34
CA ASP A 541 -9.14 17.87 0.95
C ASP A 541 -9.62 16.63 0.16
N PRO A 542 -9.47 15.41 0.70
CA PRO A 542 -9.82 14.17 0.00
C PRO A 542 -11.33 14.03 -0.27
N VAL A 543 -12.18 14.77 0.44
CA VAL A 543 -13.65 14.70 0.28
C VAL A 543 -14.12 15.47 -0.98
N ARG A 544 -13.39 16.50 -1.42
CA ARG A 544 -13.75 17.33 -2.59
C ARG A 544 -13.12 16.89 -3.91
N SER A 545 -12.06 16.08 -3.86
CA SER A 545 -11.30 15.66 -5.04
C SER A 545 -11.90 14.48 -5.82
N GLN A 546 -12.94 13.81 -5.28
CA GLN A 546 -13.57 12.63 -5.90
C GLN A 546 -14.34 12.90 -7.21
N GLY A 547 -14.57 14.16 -7.60
CA GLY A 547 -15.36 14.51 -8.78
C GLY A 547 -14.65 15.27 -9.90
N MET A 548 -13.35 15.59 -9.77
CA MET A 548 -12.70 16.60 -10.63
C MET A 548 -11.47 16.11 -11.43
N LEU A 549 -10.99 14.88 -11.23
CA LEU A 549 -9.85 14.35 -11.97
C LEU A 549 -10.21 13.02 -12.63
N ASP A 550 -9.90 12.89 -13.92
CA ASP A 550 -10.02 11.64 -14.68
C ASP A 550 -9.20 10.52 -14.00
N GLN A 551 -9.72 9.29 -13.99
CA GLN A 551 -9.11 8.11 -13.37
C GLN A 551 -7.70 7.82 -13.89
N ASN A 552 -7.40 8.17 -15.15
CA ASN A 552 -6.04 8.04 -15.71
C ASN A 552 -5.08 9.13 -15.21
N SER A 553 -5.58 10.30 -14.82
CA SER A 553 -4.78 11.35 -14.20
C SER A 553 -4.45 11.02 -12.73
N LEU A 554 -5.31 10.29 -12.02
CA LEU A 554 -5.17 9.96 -10.60
C LEU A 554 -3.95 9.08 -10.23
N LEU A 555 -3.54 8.16 -11.11
CA LEU A 555 -2.41 7.26 -10.87
C LEU A 555 -1.05 7.93 -11.09
N PHE A 556 -0.93 8.78 -12.11
CA PHE A 556 0.29 9.57 -12.36
C PHE A 556 0.38 10.80 -11.44
N ALA A 557 -0.78 11.37 -11.08
CA ALA A 557 -0.90 12.49 -10.15
C ALA A 557 -0.42 12.16 -8.74
N ARG A 558 -0.85 11.04 -8.14
CA ARG A 558 -0.67 10.81 -6.69
C ARG A 558 0.80 10.84 -6.22
N PHE A 559 1.76 10.38 -7.04
CA PHE A 559 3.17 10.40 -6.66
C PHE A 559 3.88 11.74 -6.92
N HIS A 560 3.68 12.36 -8.09
CA HIS A 560 4.38 13.60 -8.46
C HIS A 560 3.65 14.87 -8.00
N ILE A 561 2.31 14.88 -8.01
CA ILE A 561 1.52 16.00 -7.48
C ILE A 561 1.67 16.08 -5.97
N GLY A 562 1.74 14.98 -5.22
CA GLY A 562 1.99 15.04 -3.77
C GLY A 562 3.32 15.72 -3.38
N ALA A 563 4.37 15.54 -4.17
CA ALA A 563 5.65 16.25 -3.98
C ALA A 563 5.56 17.72 -4.43
N LEU A 564 4.93 17.98 -5.58
CA LEU A 564 4.72 19.33 -6.11
C LEU A 564 3.83 20.18 -5.18
N LEU A 565 2.70 19.65 -4.69
CA LEU A 565 1.80 20.32 -3.73
C LEU A 565 2.54 20.68 -2.43
N ARG A 566 3.44 19.81 -1.96
CA ARG A 566 4.29 20.11 -0.79
C ARG A 566 5.28 21.24 -1.08
N LEU A 567 5.96 21.20 -2.22
CA LEU A 567 6.89 22.27 -2.63
C LEU A 567 6.17 23.60 -2.84
N LEU A 568 4.98 23.59 -3.44
CA LEU A 568 4.13 24.75 -3.62
C LEU A 568 3.62 25.29 -2.27
N GLY A 569 3.24 24.42 -1.34
CA GLY A 569 2.86 24.81 0.02
C GLY A 569 4.00 25.44 0.83
N ILE A 570 5.27 25.11 0.54
CA ILE A 570 6.44 25.76 1.13
C ILE A 570 6.75 27.10 0.44
N TRP A 571 6.50 27.17 -0.86
CA TRP A 571 6.81 28.35 -1.67
C TRP A 571 5.83 29.51 -1.45
N LEU A 572 4.54 29.21 -1.31
CA LEU A 572 3.46 30.15 -0.98
C LEU A 572 3.48 30.59 0.48
#